data_AF-A0A2J6II37-F1
#
_entry.id   AF-A0A2J6II37-F1
#
_cell.length_a   1.000
_cell.length_b   1.000
_cell.length_c   1.000
_cell.angle_alpha   90.00
_cell.angle_beta   90.00
_cell.angle_gamma   90.00
#
_symmetry.space_group_name_H-M   'P 1'
#
loop_
_entity.id
_entity.type
_entity.pdbx_description
1 polymer ?
#
loop_
_entity_poly.entity_id
_entity_poly.type
_entity_poly.pdbx_seq_one_letter_code
_entity_poly.pdbx_strand_id
1 'polypeptide(L)'
;MRKLFLLVLAISLFAACNKDKTNPQEESNYFPMQIGNYWVYQHYNIDSLGNETDMNKTDSVIIKRDTIINNKQYFVLEGTN
;
A
#
# COMPACT_ATOMS: atom_id res chain seq x y z
N MET A 1 -31.36 46.04 -10.53
CA MET A 1 -31.50 44.70 -11.14
C MET A 1 -30.16 44.10 -11.61
N ARG A 2 -29.38 44.76 -12.48
CA ARG A 2 -28.08 44.24 -12.96
C ARG A 2 -27.02 43.99 -11.87
N LYS A 3 -26.94 44.85 -10.84
CA LYS A 3 -26.06 44.65 -9.68
C LYS A 3 -26.47 43.46 -8.78
N LEU A 4 -27.77 43.18 -8.69
CA LEU A 4 -28.30 42.05 -7.93
C LEU A 4 -27.99 40.72 -8.64
N PHE A 5 -28.06 40.72 -9.97
CA PHE A 5 -27.70 39.57 -10.79
C PHE A 5 -26.21 39.20 -10.67
N LEU A 6 -25.33 40.20 -10.66
CA LEU A 6 -23.88 40.00 -10.45
C LEU A 6 -23.56 39.48 -9.03
N LEU A 7 -24.34 39.90 -8.02
CA LEU A 7 -24.17 39.42 -6.65
C LEU A 7 -24.55 37.94 -6.52
N VAL A 8 -25.67 37.53 -7.13
CA VAL A 8 -26.13 36.12 -7.11
C VAL A 8 -25.16 35.21 -7.86
N LEU A 9 -24.59 35.68 -8.98
CA LEU A 9 -23.58 34.95 -9.74
C LEU A 9 -22.26 34.79 -8.96
N ALA A 10 -21.88 35.77 -8.14
CA ALA A 10 -20.70 35.65 -7.29
C ALA A 10 -20.92 34.63 -6.15
N ILE A 11 -22.12 34.55 -5.59
CA ILE A 11 -22.45 33.63 -4.48
C ILE A 11 -22.51 32.17 -4.98
N SER A 12 -22.97 31.91 -6.21
CA SER A 12 -23.02 30.56 -6.76
C SER A 12 -21.63 29.94 -7.00
N LEU A 13 -20.59 30.76 -7.21
CA LEU A 13 -19.22 30.28 -7.36
C LEU A 13 -18.62 29.75 -6.04
N PHE A 14 -19.10 30.21 -4.89
CA PHE A 14 -18.64 29.72 -3.57
C PHE A 14 -19.39 28.47 -3.09
N ALA A 15 -20.53 28.14 -3.69
CA ALA A 15 -21.34 26.98 -3.33
C ALA A 15 -20.87 25.65 -3.98
N ALA A 16 -19.92 25.70 -4.92
CA ALA A 16 -19.46 24.53 -5.68
C ALA A 16 -18.39 23.67 -4.95
N CYS A 17 -17.96 24.06 -3.75
CA CYS A 17 -16.99 23.29 -2.98
C CYS A 17 -17.69 22.18 -2.18
N ASN A 18 -18.04 21.08 -2.85
CA ASN A 18 -18.35 19.83 -2.15
C ASN A 18 -17.03 19.21 -1.71
N LYS A 19 -16.77 19.26 -0.40
CA LYS A 19 -15.72 18.46 0.22
C LYS A 19 -16.25 17.03 0.31
N ASP A 20 -16.19 16.30 -0.80
CA ASP A 20 -16.36 14.87 -0.75
C ASP A 20 -15.31 14.35 0.23
N LYS A 21 -15.77 13.88 1.39
CA LYS A 21 -14.92 13.16 2.33
C LYS A 21 -14.68 11.82 1.67
N THR A 22 -13.67 11.74 0.81
CA THR A 22 -13.04 10.47 0.48
C THR A 22 -12.51 9.96 1.80
N ASN A 23 -13.30 9.12 2.49
CA ASN A 23 -12.78 8.34 3.58
C ASN A 23 -11.63 7.55 2.96
N PRO A 24 -10.39 7.67 3.44
CA PRO A 24 -9.31 6.85 2.93
C PRO A 24 -9.78 5.41 3.13
N GLN A 25 -10.05 4.72 2.03
CA GLN A 25 -10.32 3.29 2.10
C GLN A 25 -9.05 2.70 2.71
N GLU A 26 -9.19 1.96 3.81
CA GLU A 26 -8.04 1.32 4.46
C GLU A 26 -7.20 0.65 3.38
N GLU A 27 -5.93 1.09 3.27
CA GLU A 27 -5.01 0.50 2.33
C GLU A 27 -4.96 -1.00 2.63
N SER A 28 -5.22 -1.81 1.61
CA SER A 28 -5.20 -3.26 1.76
C SER A 28 -3.80 -3.67 2.17
N ASN A 29 -3.66 -4.24 3.37
CA ASN A 29 -2.37 -4.65 3.89
C ASN A 29 -2.00 -6.03 3.35
N TYR A 30 -1.34 -6.07 2.19
CA TYR A 30 -0.87 -7.30 1.55
C TYR A 30 0.38 -7.90 2.20
N PHE A 31 1.00 -7.18 3.14
CA PHE A 31 2.22 -7.59 3.79
C PHE A 31 2.11 -7.35 5.31
N PRO A 32 1.39 -8.22 6.04
CA PRO A 32 1.13 -8.03 7.47
C PRO A 32 2.44 -7.99 8.27
N MET A 33 2.73 -6.84 8.86
CA MET A 33 3.99 -6.54 9.55
C MET A 33 3.93 -6.88 11.05
N GLN A 34 3.74 -8.16 11.39
CA GLN A 34 3.79 -8.61 12.79
C GLN A 34 5.03 -9.47 13.02
N ILE A 35 5.71 -9.25 14.14
CA ILE A 35 6.84 -10.09 14.56
C ILE A 35 6.39 -11.54 14.62
N GLY A 36 7.15 -12.42 13.97
CA GLY A 36 6.83 -13.84 13.83
C GLY A 36 6.09 -14.21 12.53
N ASN A 37 5.53 -13.25 11.79
CA ASN A 37 5.01 -13.53 10.45
C ASN A 37 6.18 -13.93 9.53
N TYR A 38 5.95 -14.96 8.72
CA TYR A 38 6.95 -15.51 7.81
C TYR A 38 6.33 -15.96 6.49
N TRP A 39 7.16 -15.97 5.45
CA TRP A 39 6.84 -16.42 4.11
C TRP A 39 7.88 -17.43 3.66
N VAL A 40 7.44 -18.44 2.92
CA VAL A 40 8.29 -19.47 2.31
C VAL A 40 8.07 -19.41 0.81
N TYR A 41 9.15 -19.36 0.05
CA TYR A 41 9.16 -19.20 -1.41
C TYR A 41 9.85 -20.40 -2.04
N GLN A 42 9.17 -21.04 -2.99
CA GLN A 42 9.76 -22.09 -3.83
C GLN A 42 10.25 -21.47 -5.14
N HIS A 43 11.44 -21.89 -5.59
CA HIS A 43 12.04 -21.38 -6.82
C HIS A 43 11.71 -22.28 -8.00
N TYR A 44 11.28 -21.67 -9.09
CA TYR A 44 10.98 -22.33 -10.35
C TYR A 44 11.79 -21.69 -11.47
N ASN A 45 12.19 -22.52 -12.44
CA ASN A 45 12.65 -22.05 -13.73
C ASN A 45 11.48 -22.07 -14.71
N ILE A 46 11.30 -21.00 -15.48
CA ILE A 46 10.21 -20.85 -16.44
C ILE A 46 10.81 -20.76 -17.84
N ASP A 47 10.44 -21.68 -18.72
CA ASP A 47 10.92 -21.69 -20.11
C ASP A 47 10.19 -20.66 -20.99
N SER A 48 10.58 -20.52 -22.26
CA SER A 48 9.96 -19.58 -23.20
C SER A 48 8.52 -19.91 -23.58
N LEU A 49 8.05 -21.12 -23.26
CA LEU A 49 6.67 -21.58 -23.47
C LEU A 49 5.84 -21.43 -22.18
N GLY A 50 6.45 -21.01 -21.07
CA GLY A 50 5.81 -20.85 -19.77
C GLY A 50 5.75 -22.13 -18.93
N ASN A 51 6.46 -23.19 -19.29
CA ASN A 51 6.51 -24.40 -18.47
C ASN A 51 7.40 -24.17 -17.25
N GLU A 52 6.90 -24.52 -16.07
CA GLU A 52 7.62 -24.42 -14.80
C GLU A 52 8.39 -25.71 -14.51
N THR A 53 9.65 -25.57 -14.10
CA THR A 53 10.48 -26.67 -13.58
C THR A 53 10.93 -26.31 -12.17
N ASP A 54 10.59 -27.16 -11.20
CA ASP A 54 11.01 -27.00 -9.80
C ASP A 54 12.54 -27.06 -9.69
N MET A 55 13.13 -26.06 -9.02
CA MET A 55 14.56 -25.99 -8.79
C MET A 55 15.02 -26.73 -7.52
N ASN A 56 14.10 -27.34 -6.77
CA ASN A 56 14.32 -27.90 -5.43
C ASN A 56 15.02 -26.90 -4.49
N LYS A 57 14.75 -25.61 -4.67
CA LYS A 57 15.29 -24.52 -3.86
C LYS A 57 14.14 -23.78 -3.19
N THR A 58 14.24 -23.64 -1.88
CA THR A 58 13.26 -22.95 -1.05
C THR A 58 13.96 -21.87 -0.21
N ASP A 59 13.44 -20.65 -0.26
CA ASP A 59 13.89 -19.54 0.58
C ASP A 59 12.78 -19.13 1.55
N SER A 60 13.13 -18.44 2.63
CA SER A 60 12.16 -17.97 3.62
C SER A 60 12.51 -16.57 4.08
N VAL A 61 11.50 -15.82 4.51
CA VAL A 61 11.65 -14.49 5.12
C VAL A 61 10.78 -14.42 6.36
N ILE A 62 11.31 -13.90 7.46
CA ILE A 62 10.60 -13.72 8.72
C ILE A 62 10.76 -12.27 9.23
N ILE A 63 9.69 -11.73 9.81
CA ILE A 63 9.76 -10.49 10.58
C ILE A 63 10.30 -10.82 11.96
N LYS A 64 11.60 -10.58 12.18
CA LYS A 64 12.27 -11.02 13.41
C LYS A 64 12.08 -10.07 14.57
N ARG A 65 12.05 -8.77 14.29
CA ARG A 65 11.93 -7.70 15.29
C ARG A 65 11.51 -6.39 14.63
N ASP A 66 11.24 -5.40 15.45
CA ASP A 66 11.09 -4.01 15.04
C ASP A 66 12.19 -3.13 15.65
N THR A 67 12.18 -1.86 15.26
CA THR A 67 13.04 -0.80 15.80
C THR A 67 12.38 0.56 15.57
N ILE A 68 12.78 1.55 16.36
CA ILE A 68 12.39 2.95 16.16
C ILE A 68 13.59 3.73 15.63
N ILE A 69 13.41 4.45 14.53
CA ILE A 69 14.40 5.36 13.96
C ILE A 69 13.68 6.68 13.66
N ASN A 70 14.18 7.80 14.20
CA ASN A 70 13.55 9.12 14.05
C ASN A 70 12.05 9.13 14.38
N ASN A 71 11.67 8.52 15.51
CA ASN A 71 10.27 8.41 15.97
C ASN A 71 9.32 7.64 15.02
N LYS A 72 9.86 6.86 14.07
CA LYS A 72 9.09 5.98 13.18
C LYS A 72 9.43 4.52 13.45
N GLN A 73 8.42 3.66 13.47
CA GLN A 73 8.58 2.21 13.63
C GLN A 73 8.98 1.58 12.30
N TYR A 74 9.95 0.66 12.35
CA TYR A 74 10.43 -0.13 11.23
C TYR A 74 10.51 -1.59 11.65
N PHE A 75 10.27 -2.50 10.71
CA PHE A 75 10.42 -3.93 10.93
C PHE A 75 11.67 -4.43 10.25
N VAL A 76 12.35 -5.38 10.89
CA VAL A 76 13.56 -6.02 10.39
C VAL A 76 13.20 -7.41 9.91
N LEU A 77 13.44 -7.63 8.62
CA LEU A 77 13.25 -8.90 7.95
C LEU A 77 14.59 -9.64 7.90
N GLU A 78 14.56 -10.93 8.18
CA GLU A 78 15.68 -11.84 7.95
C GLU A 78 15.22 -12.98 7.06
N GLY A 79 16.12 -13.51 6.21
CA GLY A 79 15.77 -14.60 5.32
C GLY A 79 16.90 -15.58 5.07
N THR A 80 16.54 -16.70 4.44
CA THR A 80 17.46 -17.75 3.98
C THR A 80 17.71 -17.61 2.48
N ASN A 81 18.78 -18.26 1.98
CA ASN A 81 19.22 -18.26 0.58
C ASN A 81 19.61 -19.67 0.16
#